data_AF-A0A7C2Y4C4-F1
#
_entry.id   AF-A0A7C2Y4C4-F1
#
_cell.length_a   1.000
_cell.length_b   1.000
_cell.length_c   1.000
_cell.angle_alpha   90.00
_cell.angle_beta   90.00
_cell.angle_gamma   90.00
#
_symmetry.space_group_name_H-M   'P 1'
#
loop_
_entity.id
_entity.type
_entity.pdbx_description
1 polymer ?
#
loop_
_entity_poly.entity_id
_entity_poly.type
_entity_poly.pdbx_seq_one_letter_code
_entity_poly.pdbx_strand_id
1 'polypeptide(L)'
;MNLCPVKPAFLLAFSCFSFLSSFAQPTLGVLDFDNNSLADRQRLEPLRKGLAQMFSSELSQLQALRLVERADLHRVIEEMQLAQTGMIDEKTAQQVGKLAGAQHLLLGGFVYLPNGKIRIDARIVEVETGRTLKAGEETGKEGQIFDMVKALNKKLVKELALRLSATEMARLDNLKNVKFSALLLYSQAVTYEDRGDMNNARKKYREAIAEDKNFAQAQQRLAALEKIKP
;
A
#
# COMPACT_ATOMS: atom_id res chain seq x y z
N MET A 1 -33.80 59.07 50.28
CA MET A 1 -33.65 58.70 48.86
C MET A 1 -32.69 57.53 48.79
N ASN A 2 -33.22 56.35 48.47
CA ASN A 2 -32.50 55.07 48.53
C ASN A 2 -31.61 54.92 47.30
N LEU A 3 -30.31 54.65 47.51
CA LEU A 3 -29.40 54.20 46.46
C LEU A 3 -29.16 52.70 46.63
N CYS A 4 -29.59 51.94 45.62
CA CYS A 4 -29.34 50.51 45.46
C CYS A 4 -27.89 50.26 45.00
N PRO A 5 -27.19 49.22 45.48
CA PRO A 5 -25.95 48.77 44.86
C PRO A 5 -26.25 47.72 43.79
N VAL A 6 -25.79 47.95 42.57
CA VAL A 6 -25.80 46.99 41.47
C VAL A 6 -24.61 46.03 41.63
N LYS A 7 -24.87 44.73 41.72
CA LYS A 7 -23.81 43.69 41.73
C LYS A 7 -23.23 43.51 40.32
N PRO A 8 -21.91 43.25 40.16
CA PRO A 8 -21.35 42.95 38.85
C PRO A 8 -21.71 41.51 38.45
N ALA A 9 -22.26 41.37 37.24
CA ALA A 9 -22.53 40.08 36.62
C ALA A 9 -21.20 39.46 36.13
N PHE A 10 -20.84 38.31 36.70
CA PHE A 10 -19.70 37.52 36.26
C PHE A 10 -20.14 36.70 35.03
N LEU A 11 -19.77 37.17 33.84
CA LEU A 11 -19.91 36.43 32.59
C LEU A 11 -18.89 35.28 32.57
N LEU A 12 -19.34 34.08 32.94
CA LEU A 12 -18.60 32.83 32.72
C LEU A 12 -18.52 32.57 31.21
N ALA A 13 -17.42 32.99 30.60
CA ALA A 13 -17.06 32.56 29.26
C ALA A 13 -16.75 31.06 29.30
N PHE A 14 -17.72 30.24 28.89
CA PHE A 14 -17.51 28.82 28.64
C PHE A 14 -16.62 28.69 27.40
N SER A 15 -15.30 28.71 27.60
CA SER A 15 -14.34 28.37 26.55
C SER A 15 -14.61 26.92 26.17
N CYS A 16 -15.29 26.73 25.04
CA CYS A 16 -15.44 25.45 24.40
C CYS A 16 -14.05 25.05 23.89
N PHE A 17 -13.26 24.44 24.78
CA PHE A 17 -11.98 23.84 24.43
C PHE A 17 -12.30 22.68 23.50
N SER A 18 -12.34 22.98 22.21
CA SER A 18 -12.53 21.99 21.16
C SER A 18 -11.33 21.06 21.26
N PHE A 19 -11.53 19.91 21.92
CA PHE A 19 -10.57 18.82 21.93
C PHE A 19 -10.48 18.32 20.48
N LEU A 20 -9.56 18.91 19.72
CA LEU A 20 -9.10 18.39 18.45
C LEU A 20 -8.44 17.05 18.78
N SER A 21 -9.25 16.00 18.85
CA SER A 21 -8.76 14.63 18.92
C SER A 21 -8.02 14.38 17.62
N SER A 22 -6.69 14.46 17.68
CA SER A 22 -5.83 13.93 16.64
C SER A 22 -6.03 12.42 16.66
N PHE A 23 -6.98 11.94 15.87
CA PHE A 23 -7.08 10.52 15.59
C PHE A 23 -5.78 10.13 14.89
N ALA A 24 -4.93 9.37 15.58
CA ALA A 24 -3.72 8.83 14.99
C ALA A 24 -4.12 8.03 13.73
N GLN A 25 -3.49 8.34 12.60
CA GLN A 25 -3.79 7.67 11.34
C GLN A 25 -3.52 6.17 11.48
N PRO A 26 -4.43 5.30 11.01
CA PRO A 26 -4.19 3.88 11.05
C PRO A 26 -2.92 3.52 10.29
N THR A 27 -2.18 2.54 10.81
CA THR A 27 -0.99 2.03 10.12
C THR A 27 -1.32 0.81 9.28
N LEU A 28 -0.85 0.81 8.03
CA LEU A 28 -1.02 -0.31 7.11
C LEU A 28 0.34 -0.77 6.57
N GLY A 29 0.66 -2.04 6.78
CA GLY A 29 1.73 -2.70 6.03
C GLY A 29 1.17 -3.37 4.77
N VAL A 30 1.89 -3.29 3.65
CA VAL A 30 1.52 -4.00 2.41
C VAL A 30 2.52 -5.11 2.18
N LEU A 31 2.06 -6.36 2.20
CA LEU A 31 2.90 -7.51 1.93
C LEU A 31 3.02 -7.77 0.43
N ASP A 32 4.11 -8.43 0.04
CA ASP A 32 4.27 -8.94 -1.32
C ASP A 32 3.10 -9.89 -1.64
N PHE A 33 2.49 -9.73 -2.82
CA PHE A 33 1.32 -10.54 -3.20
C PHE A 33 1.73 -11.98 -3.52
N ASP A 34 0.83 -12.94 -3.40
CA ASP A 34 1.09 -14.32 -3.82
C ASP A 34 0.77 -14.54 -5.30
N ASN A 35 1.69 -15.21 -6.00
CA ASN A 35 1.44 -15.68 -7.36
C ASN A 35 0.86 -17.09 -7.29
N ASN A 36 -0.44 -17.22 -7.53
CA ASN A 36 -1.17 -18.48 -7.54
C ASN A 36 -1.38 -19.02 -8.96
N SER A 37 -0.69 -18.43 -9.95
CA SER A 37 -0.78 -18.84 -11.35
C SER A 37 -0.10 -20.19 -11.58
N LEU A 38 -0.77 -21.05 -12.35
CA LEU A 38 -0.22 -22.29 -12.87
C LEU A 38 0.45 -22.07 -14.24
N ALA A 39 -0.15 -21.25 -15.10
CA ALA A 39 0.41 -20.81 -16.37
C ALA A 39 1.19 -19.50 -16.20
N ASP A 40 2.21 -19.28 -17.03
CA ASP A 40 3.05 -18.06 -17.05
C ASP A 40 3.66 -17.65 -15.70
N ARG A 41 3.71 -18.59 -14.74
CA ARG A 41 4.10 -18.32 -13.36
C ARG A 41 5.44 -17.58 -13.27
N GLN A 42 6.46 -18.05 -13.99
CA GLN A 42 7.80 -17.45 -13.97
C GLN A 42 7.82 -16.03 -14.57
N ARG A 43 7.08 -15.79 -15.66
CA ARG A 43 6.96 -14.46 -16.28
C ARG A 43 6.32 -13.47 -15.31
N LEU A 44 5.32 -13.92 -14.56
CA LEU A 44 4.52 -13.10 -13.65
C LEU A 44 5.07 -13.06 -12.22
N GLU A 45 6.04 -13.90 -11.86
CA GLU A 45 6.57 -13.94 -10.49
C GLU A 45 7.04 -12.57 -9.95
N PRO A 46 7.73 -11.72 -10.74
CA PRO A 46 8.08 -10.38 -10.28
C PRO A 46 6.85 -9.54 -9.89
N LEU A 47 5.70 -9.75 -10.53
CA LEU A 47 4.47 -8.96 -10.34
C LEU A 47 3.98 -8.98 -8.89
N ARG A 48 4.35 -10.00 -8.10
CA ARG A 48 4.11 -10.07 -6.64
C ARG A 48 4.55 -8.79 -5.93
N LYS A 49 5.80 -8.38 -6.20
CA LYS A 49 6.41 -7.16 -5.65
C LYS A 49 5.88 -5.91 -6.34
N GLY A 50 5.66 -6.00 -7.66
CA GLY A 50 5.08 -4.92 -8.44
C GLY A 50 3.72 -4.45 -7.91
N LEU A 51 2.81 -5.39 -7.66
CA LEU A 51 1.50 -5.09 -7.10
C LEU A 51 1.63 -4.47 -5.71
N ALA A 52 2.42 -5.05 -4.81
CA ALA A 52 2.64 -4.48 -3.49
C ALA A 52 3.17 -3.04 -3.54
N GLN A 53 4.11 -2.75 -4.45
CA GLN A 53 4.62 -1.40 -4.68
C GLN A 53 3.58 -0.45 -5.27
N MET A 54 2.73 -0.92 -6.19
CA MET A 54 1.62 -0.13 -6.71
C MET A 54 0.62 0.22 -5.61
N PHE A 55 0.15 -0.77 -4.86
CA PHE A 55 -0.74 -0.55 -3.71
C PHE A 55 -0.14 0.45 -2.73
N SER A 56 1.13 0.26 -2.35
CA SER A 56 1.84 1.16 -1.44
C SER A 56 1.95 2.57 -2.00
N SER A 57 2.31 2.72 -3.28
CA SER A 57 2.48 4.03 -3.90
C SER A 57 1.16 4.81 -3.91
N GLU A 58 0.06 4.16 -4.26
CA GLU A 58 -1.24 4.82 -4.31
C GLU A 58 -1.79 5.14 -2.92
N LEU A 59 -1.63 4.21 -1.97
CA LEU A 59 -2.09 4.41 -0.59
C LEU A 59 -1.24 5.43 0.17
N SER A 60 0.05 5.58 -0.15
CA SER A 60 0.93 6.59 0.47
C SER A 60 0.54 8.03 0.14
N GLN A 61 -0.27 8.24 -0.90
CA GLN A 61 -0.78 9.57 -1.24
C GLN A 61 -1.95 10.01 -0.34
N LEU A 62 -2.49 9.08 0.46
CA LEU A 62 -3.57 9.33 1.39
C LEU A 62 -2.99 9.79 2.72
N GLN A 63 -3.26 11.03 3.10
CA GLN A 63 -2.91 11.55 4.42
C GLN A 63 -3.73 10.86 5.52
N ALA A 64 -4.87 10.26 5.20
CA ALA A 64 -5.65 9.51 6.18
C ALA A 64 -5.02 8.18 6.62
N LEU A 65 -3.87 7.78 6.06
CA LEU A 65 -3.26 6.47 6.28
C LEU A 65 -1.74 6.58 6.39
N ARG A 66 -1.13 5.90 7.38
CA ARG A 66 0.33 5.80 7.49
C ARG A 66 0.78 4.43 6.99
N LEU A 67 1.67 4.38 6.01
CA LEU A 67 2.25 3.11 5.57
C LEU A 67 3.42 2.70 6.45
N VAL A 68 3.54 1.40 6.68
CA VAL A 68 4.74 0.78 7.26
C VAL A 68 5.76 0.60 6.15
N GLU A 69 7.01 0.92 6.44
CA GLU A 69 8.11 0.75 5.51
C GLU A 69 8.29 -0.72 5.15
N ARG A 70 8.42 -1.01 3.86
CA ARG A 70 8.55 -2.39 3.39
C ARG A 70 9.79 -3.10 3.94
N ALA A 71 10.89 -2.35 4.12
CA ALA A 71 12.11 -2.89 4.71
C ALA A 71 11.90 -3.39 6.15
N ASP A 72 11.01 -2.76 6.92
CA ASP A 72 10.71 -3.20 8.28
C ASP A 72 9.84 -4.48 8.28
N LEU A 73 8.85 -4.56 7.38
CA LEU A 73 8.07 -5.79 7.18
C LEU A 73 8.97 -6.96 6.76
N HIS A 74 9.88 -6.71 5.81
CA HIS A 74 10.80 -7.71 5.30
C HIS A 74 11.79 -8.19 6.37
N ARG A 75 12.37 -7.27 7.15
CA ARG A 75 13.27 -7.62 8.26
C ARG A 75 12.58 -8.57 9.24
N VAL A 76 11.35 -8.24 9.63
CA VAL A 76 10.55 -9.08 10.53
C VAL A 76 10.24 -10.44 9.90
N ILE A 77 9.86 -10.48 8.62
CA ILE A 77 9.58 -11.73 7.91
C ILE A 77 10.83 -12.60 7.82
N GLU A 78 12.00 -12.03 7.51
CA GLU A 78 13.27 -12.76 7.42
C GLU A 78 13.66 -13.34 8.79
N GLU A 79 13.55 -12.56 9.87
CA GLU A 79 13.75 -13.03 11.24
C GLU A 79 12.81 -14.20 11.60
N MET A 80 11.56 -14.18 11.12
CA MET A 80 10.59 -15.24 11.33
C MET A 80 10.78 -16.45 10.39
N GLN A 81 11.23 -16.24 9.15
CA GLN A 81 11.47 -17.31 8.18
C GLN A 81 12.74 -18.12 8.47
N LEU A 82 13.72 -17.50 9.13
CA LEU A 82 14.80 -18.23 9.81
C LEU A 82 14.26 -19.22 10.86
N ALA A 83 12.99 -19.06 11.29
CA ALA A 83 12.30 -19.98 12.17
C ALA A 83 11.36 -20.98 11.45
N GLN A 84 10.67 -20.63 10.35
CA GLN A 84 9.74 -21.53 9.61
C GLN A 84 9.56 -21.16 8.12
N THR A 85 9.46 -22.17 7.22
CA THR A 85 9.28 -21.98 5.76
C THR A 85 7.80 -21.94 5.35
N GLY A 86 7.36 -20.93 4.58
CA GLY A 86 6.09 -20.99 3.85
C GLY A 86 5.30 -19.68 3.72
N MET A 87 4.17 -19.81 3.01
CA MET A 87 3.13 -18.80 2.79
C MET A 87 2.69 -18.15 4.12
N ILE A 88 2.50 -16.84 4.15
CA ILE A 88 2.11 -16.12 5.37
C ILE A 88 0.62 -16.40 5.65
N ASP A 89 0.35 -17.24 6.64
CA ASP A 89 -0.99 -17.42 7.18
C ASP A 89 -1.43 -16.23 8.05
N GLU A 90 -2.69 -16.20 8.45
CA GLU A 90 -3.24 -15.06 9.21
C GLU A 90 -2.52 -14.87 10.57
N LYS A 91 -2.11 -15.96 11.21
CA LYS A 91 -1.38 -15.92 12.49
C LYS A 91 0.02 -15.32 12.32
N THR A 92 0.72 -15.73 11.27
CA THR A 92 2.02 -15.18 10.88
C THR A 92 1.86 -13.71 10.52
N ALA A 93 0.83 -13.35 9.76
CA ALA A 93 0.55 -11.95 9.43
C ALA A 93 0.35 -11.09 10.68
N GLN A 94 -0.44 -11.54 11.67
CA GLN A 94 -0.58 -10.81 12.92
C GLN A 94 0.76 -10.59 13.63
N GLN A 95 1.61 -11.61 13.69
CA GLN A 95 2.90 -11.49 14.33
C GLN A 95 3.83 -10.53 13.57
N VAL A 96 3.88 -10.64 12.24
CA VAL A 96 4.61 -9.69 11.38
C VAL A 96 4.13 -8.26 11.63
N GLY A 97 2.80 -8.05 11.64
CA GLY A 97 2.21 -6.74 11.87
C GLY A 97 2.56 -6.16 13.24
N LYS A 98 2.49 -6.97 14.30
CA LYS A 98 2.84 -6.53 15.67
C LYS A 98 4.29 -6.08 15.76
N LEU A 99 5.20 -6.88 15.21
CA LEU A 99 6.64 -6.59 15.25
C LEU A 99 7.02 -5.40 14.36
N ALA A 100 6.35 -5.23 13.22
CA ALA A 100 6.57 -4.11 12.31
C ALA A 100 5.80 -2.83 12.68
N GLY A 101 4.99 -2.84 13.75
CA GLY A 101 4.18 -1.68 14.17
C GLY A 101 3.00 -1.36 13.25
N ALA A 102 2.52 -2.36 12.49
CA ALA A 102 1.32 -2.26 11.68
C ALA A 102 0.06 -2.57 12.51
N GLN A 103 -0.98 -1.76 12.38
CA GLN A 103 -2.32 -2.06 12.91
C GLN A 103 -3.12 -2.91 11.94
N HIS A 104 -2.82 -2.78 10.65
CA HIS A 104 -3.46 -3.50 9.56
C HIS A 104 -2.39 -4.03 8.61
N LEU A 105 -2.65 -5.18 8.00
CA LEU A 105 -1.84 -5.68 6.89
C LEU A 105 -2.71 -5.90 5.66
N LEU A 106 -2.28 -5.39 4.52
CA LEU A 106 -2.81 -5.73 3.22
C LEU A 106 -2.10 -6.99 2.71
N LEU A 107 -2.89 -8.05 2.54
CA LEU A 107 -2.49 -9.30 1.92
C LEU A 107 -3.27 -9.45 0.61
N GLY A 108 -2.71 -10.18 -0.34
CA GLY A 108 -3.41 -10.50 -1.56
C GLY A 108 -2.67 -11.51 -2.40
N GLY A 109 -3.36 -11.99 -3.42
CA GLY A 109 -2.83 -12.89 -4.41
C GLY A 109 -3.32 -12.52 -5.81
N PHE A 110 -2.73 -13.16 -6.81
CA PHE A 110 -3.24 -13.11 -8.16
C PHE A 110 -3.11 -14.46 -8.85
N VAL A 111 -3.98 -14.68 -9.83
CA VAL A 111 -3.96 -15.86 -10.70
C VAL A 111 -4.14 -15.45 -12.15
N TYR A 112 -3.24 -15.92 -13.02
CA TYR A 112 -3.40 -15.86 -14.46
C TYR A 112 -4.34 -16.98 -14.93
N LEU A 113 -5.46 -16.58 -15.50
CA LEU A 113 -6.53 -17.46 -15.93
C LEU A 113 -6.30 -17.94 -17.38
N PRO A 114 -6.76 -19.15 -17.76
CA PRO A 114 -6.61 -19.68 -19.12
C PRO A 114 -7.21 -18.80 -20.23
N ASN A 115 -8.14 -17.90 -19.90
CA ASN A 115 -8.75 -16.96 -20.84
C ASN A 115 -7.93 -15.66 -21.05
N GLY A 116 -6.66 -15.64 -20.60
CA GLY A 116 -5.76 -14.50 -20.74
C GLY A 116 -6.07 -13.32 -19.81
N LYS A 117 -6.84 -13.56 -18.74
CA LYS A 117 -7.15 -12.55 -17.72
C LYS A 117 -6.35 -12.80 -16.45
N ILE A 118 -6.13 -11.75 -15.67
CA ILE A 118 -5.61 -11.81 -14.31
C ILE A 118 -6.77 -11.54 -13.36
N ARG A 119 -6.91 -12.38 -12.33
CA ARG A 119 -7.72 -12.08 -11.15
C ARG A 119 -6.78 -11.69 -10.01
N ILE A 120 -7.08 -10.59 -9.34
CA ILE A 120 -6.36 -10.12 -8.14
C ILE A 120 -7.34 -10.16 -6.98
N ASP A 121 -6.93 -10.76 -5.87
CA ASP A 121 -7.63 -10.73 -4.60
C ASP A 121 -6.83 -9.89 -3.59
N ALA A 122 -7.56 -9.18 -2.74
CA ALA A 122 -6.98 -8.37 -1.66
C ALA A 122 -7.84 -8.47 -0.40
N ARG A 123 -7.18 -8.52 0.75
CA ARG A 123 -7.79 -8.56 2.08
C ARG A 123 -6.94 -7.80 3.08
N ILE A 124 -7.60 -7.23 4.07
CA ILE A 124 -6.96 -6.58 5.21
C ILE A 124 -7.05 -7.54 6.39
N VAL A 125 -5.94 -7.71 7.11
CA VAL A 125 -5.92 -8.37 8.41
C VAL A 125 -5.72 -7.30 9.48
N GLU A 126 -6.66 -7.21 10.42
CA GLU A 126 -6.52 -6.42 11.63
C GLU A 126 -5.55 -7.12 12.58
N VAL A 127 -4.41 -6.49 12.87
CA VAL A 127 -3.28 -7.14 13.53
C VAL A 127 -3.59 -7.51 14.99
N GLU A 128 -4.34 -6.65 15.68
CA GLU A 128 -4.71 -6.85 17.08
C GLU A 128 -5.62 -8.07 17.27
N THR A 129 -6.69 -8.14 16.48
CA THR A 129 -7.76 -9.15 16.63
C THR A 129 -7.57 -10.38 15.74
N GLY A 130 -6.81 -10.25 14.65
CA GLY A 130 -6.67 -11.27 13.60
C GLY A 130 -7.84 -11.32 12.65
N ARG A 131 -8.77 -10.37 12.77
CA ARG A 131 -9.97 -10.33 11.95
C ARG A 131 -9.61 -9.97 10.52
N THR A 132 -10.04 -10.82 9.59
CA THR A 132 -9.88 -10.59 8.16
C THR A 132 -11.07 -9.81 7.60
N LEU A 133 -10.79 -8.64 7.03
CA LEU A 133 -11.68 -7.82 6.23
C LEU A 133 -11.42 -8.11 4.74
N LYS A 134 -12.36 -8.74 4.03
CA LYS A 134 -12.19 -8.98 2.59
C LYS A 134 -12.39 -7.67 1.82
N ALA A 135 -11.30 -7.09 1.33
CA ALA A 135 -11.36 -5.89 0.50
C ALA A 135 -12.01 -6.16 -0.85
N GLY A 136 -11.74 -7.33 -1.43
CA GLY A 136 -12.47 -7.82 -2.59
C GLY A 136 -11.57 -8.48 -3.62
N GLU A 137 -12.10 -8.58 -4.82
CA GLU A 137 -11.40 -9.11 -5.98
C GLU A 137 -11.75 -8.29 -7.21
N GLU A 138 -10.84 -8.31 -8.17
CA GLU A 138 -11.03 -7.75 -9.51
C GLU A 138 -10.51 -8.75 -10.53
N THR A 139 -11.12 -8.77 -11.72
CA THR A 139 -10.66 -9.62 -12.84
C THR A 139 -10.66 -8.83 -14.14
N GLY A 140 -9.52 -8.82 -14.83
CA GLY A 140 -9.34 -8.04 -16.04
C GLY A 140 -8.21 -8.57 -16.91
N LYS A 141 -8.02 -7.97 -18.09
CA LYS A 141 -6.86 -8.23 -18.93
C LYS A 141 -5.60 -7.59 -18.31
N GLU A 142 -4.43 -8.03 -18.73
CA GLU A 142 -3.13 -7.45 -18.32
C GLU A 142 -3.09 -5.92 -18.40
N GLY A 143 -3.58 -5.34 -19.51
CA GLY A 143 -3.63 -3.90 -19.70
C GLY A 143 -4.60 -3.13 -18.78
N GLN A 144 -5.43 -3.83 -18.00
CA GLN A 144 -6.40 -3.26 -17.06
C GLN A 144 -5.91 -3.33 -15.61
N ILE A 145 -4.69 -3.81 -15.36
CA ILE A 145 -4.20 -4.05 -14.01
C ILE A 145 -4.21 -2.79 -13.13
N PHE A 146 -3.96 -1.62 -13.71
CA PHE A 146 -4.01 -0.33 -13.02
C PHE A 146 -5.43 0.03 -12.59
N ASP A 147 -6.41 -0.16 -13.48
CA ASP A 147 -7.83 0.05 -13.15
C ASP A 147 -8.28 -0.90 -12.04
N MET A 148 -7.80 -2.16 -12.07
CA MET A 148 -8.08 -3.15 -11.03
C MET A 148 -7.48 -2.74 -9.67
N VAL A 149 -6.22 -2.32 -9.63
CA VAL A 149 -5.57 -1.84 -8.38
C VAL A 149 -6.28 -0.59 -7.85
N LYS A 150 -6.65 0.34 -8.73
CA LYS A 150 -7.46 1.52 -8.38
C LYS A 150 -8.80 1.11 -7.76
N ALA A 151 -9.51 0.16 -8.37
CA ALA A 151 -10.79 -0.34 -7.84
C ALA A 151 -10.62 -1.01 -6.47
N LEU A 152 -9.58 -1.83 -6.31
CA LEU A 152 -9.25 -2.46 -5.02
C LEU A 152 -8.87 -1.43 -3.95
N ASN A 153 -8.08 -0.41 -4.27
CA ASN A 153 -7.76 0.69 -3.35
C ASN A 153 -9.00 1.43 -2.85
N LYS A 154 -9.97 1.69 -3.73
CA LYS A 154 -11.25 2.28 -3.30
C LYS A 154 -12.02 1.38 -2.34
N LYS A 155 -12.02 0.06 -2.57
CA LYS A 155 -12.63 -0.89 -1.63
C LYS A 155 -11.88 -0.92 -0.31
N LEU A 156 -10.54 -0.92 -0.33
CA LEU A 156 -9.69 -0.86 0.87
C LEU A 156 -9.96 0.39 1.71
N VAL A 157 -10.03 1.56 1.08
CA VAL A 157 -10.37 2.84 1.74
C VAL A 157 -11.73 2.74 2.46
N LYS A 158 -12.71 2.10 1.83
CA LYS A 158 -14.04 1.89 2.40
C LYS A 158 -14.00 0.91 3.58
N GLU A 159 -13.32 -0.23 3.45
CA GLU A 159 -13.21 -1.25 4.51
C GLU A 159 -12.45 -0.72 5.74
N LEU A 160 -11.43 0.11 5.53
CA LEU A 160 -10.70 0.80 6.60
C LEU A 160 -11.46 2.00 7.18
N ALA A 161 -12.65 2.30 6.66
CA ALA A 161 -13.46 3.47 7.03
C ALA A 161 -12.67 4.79 7.00
N LEU A 162 -11.72 4.93 6.06
CA LEU A 162 -10.88 6.12 5.95
C LEU A 162 -11.72 7.31 5.47
N ARG A 163 -11.61 8.42 6.19
CA ARG A 163 -12.21 9.70 5.78
C ARG A 163 -11.23 10.43 4.89
N LEU A 164 -11.47 10.36 3.58
CA LEU A 164 -10.66 11.07 2.59
C LEU A 164 -11.22 12.47 2.34
N SER A 165 -10.32 13.44 2.15
CA SER A 165 -10.66 14.74 1.58
C SER A 165 -11.10 14.61 0.12
N ALA A 166 -11.81 15.63 -0.39
CA ALA A 166 -12.17 15.71 -1.81
C ALA A 166 -10.93 15.61 -2.73
N THR A 167 -9.79 16.15 -2.29
CA THR A 167 -8.54 16.10 -3.07
C THR A 167 -7.94 14.69 -3.13
N GLU A 168 -7.97 13.95 -2.03
CA GLU A 168 -7.51 12.55 -1.99
C GLU A 168 -8.41 11.63 -2.81
N MET A 169 -9.74 11.83 -2.74
CA MET A 169 -10.68 11.10 -3.58
C MET A 169 -10.42 11.36 -5.07
N ALA A 170 -10.23 12.61 -5.46
CA ALA A 170 -9.92 12.96 -6.85
C ALA A 170 -8.57 12.39 -7.32
N ARG A 171 -7.57 12.24 -6.44
CA ARG A 171 -6.29 11.59 -6.78
C ARG A 171 -6.48 10.11 -7.09
N LEU A 172 -7.21 9.39 -6.24
CA LEU A 172 -7.56 7.98 -6.49
C LEU A 172 -8.34 7.81 -7.81
N ASP A 173 -9.10 8.83 -8.23
CA ASP A 173 -9.82 8.82 -9.50
C ASP A 173 -8.95 9.10 -10.72
N ASN A 174 -7.87 9.85 -10.58
CA ASN A 174 -7.04 10.32 -11.70
C ASN A 174 -5.70 9.59 -11.83
N LEU A 175 -5.62 8.36 -11.34
CA LEU A 175 -4.44 7.52 -11.51
C LEU A 175 -4.16 7.28 -12.99
N LYS A 176 -2.95 7.60 -13.42
CA LYS A 176 -2.52 7.40 -14.80
C LYS A 176 -2.22 5.92 -15.01
N ASN A 177 -2.88 5.33 -16.00
CA ASN A 177 -2.58 3.97 -16.42
C ASN A 177 -1.18 3.93 -17.04
N VAL A 178 -0.38 2.94 -16.64
CA VAL A 178 0.88 2.61 -17.31
C VAL A 178 0.78 1.23 -17.95
N LYS A 179 1.63 1.00 -18.94
CA LYS A 179 1.66 -0.28 -19.65
C LYS A 179 2.01 -1.44 -18.71
N PHE A 180 1.34 -2.57 -18.92
CA PHE A 180 1.62 -3.81 -18.17
C PHE A 180 3.07 -4.30 -18.36
N SER A 181 3.62 -4.17 -19.58
CA SER A 181 5.02 -4.47 -19.89
C SER A 181 5.99 -3.63 -19.04
N ALA A 182 5.72 -2.32 -18.90
CA ALA A 182 6.50 -1.43 -18.04
C ALA A 182 6.39 -1.84 -16.57
N LEU A 183 5.18 -2.20 -16.10
CA LEU A 183 4.98 -2.72 -14.75
C LEU A 183 5.79 -3.99 -14.49
N LEU A 184 5.80 -4.96 -15.42
CA LEU A 184 6.60 -6.17 -15.25
C LEU A 184 8.10 -5.87 -15.16
N LEU A 185 8.61 -4.93 -15.97
CA LEU A 185 10.01 -4.50 -15.92
C LEU A 185 10.34 -3.80 -14.60
N TYR A 186 9.47 -2.91 -14.13
CA TYR A 186 9.59 -2.29 -12.81
C TYR A 186 9.59 -3.33 -11.69
N SER A 187 8.71 -4.33 -11.79
CA SER A 187 8.62 -5.43 -10.82
C SER A 187 9.90 -6.27 -10.76
N GLN A 188 10.53 -6.51 -11.92
CA GLN A 188 11.85 -7.14 -12.00
C GLN A 188 12.93 -6.26 -11.35
N ALA A 189 12.87 -4.94 -11.58
CA ALA A 189 13.81 -4.00 -10.98
C ALA A 189 13.77 -4.05 -9.44
N VAL A 190 12.56 -4.02 -8.86
CA VAL A 190 12.36 -4.18 -7.41
C VAL A 190 12.92 -5.51 -6.92
N THR A 191 12.74 -6.59 -7.69
CA THR A 191 13.30 -7.91 -7.35
C THR A 191 14.84 -7.88 -7.29
N TYR A 192 15.50 -7.20 -8.22
CA TYR A 192 16.96 -7.03 -8.20
C TYR A 192 17.42 -6.12 -7.06
N GLU A 193 16.70 -5.02 -6.82
CA GLU A 193 17.00 -4.08 -5.73
C GLU A 193 17.00 -4.78 -4.38
N ASP A 194 15.97 -5.59 -4.09
CA ASP A 194 15.87 -6.38 -2.87
C ASP A 194 17.02 -7.37 -2.66
N ARG A 195 17.60 -7.86 -3.76
CA ARG A 195 18.75 -8.80 -3.73
C ARG A 195 20.09 -8.08 -3.62
N GLY A 196 20.08 -6.75 -3.52
CA GLY A 196 21.30 -5.93 -3.53
C GLY A 196 21.92 -5.76 -4.93
N ASP A 197 21.30 -6.29 -5.99
CA ASP A 197 21.82 -6.18 -7.36
C ASP A 197 21.39 -4.85 -7.99
N MET A 198 22.03 -3.78 -7.51
CA MET A 198 21.71 -2.41 -7.92
C MET A 198 21.98 -2.15 -9.42
N ASN A 199 22.87 -2.92 -10.05
CA ASN A 199 23.18 -2.76 -11.47
C ASN A 199 22.02 -3.27 -12.34
N ASN A 200 21.54 -4.49 -12.10
CA ASN A 200 20.39 -5.01 -12.81
C ASN A 200 19.10 -4.28 -12.43
N ALA A 201 18.95 -3.82 -11.18
CA ALA A 201 17.83 -2.97 -10.77
C ALA A 201 17.76 -1.69 -11.61
N ARG A 202 18.85 -0.90 -11.67
CA ARG A 202 18.91 0.33 -12.48
C ARG A 202 18.63 0.05 -13.96
N LYS A 203 19.18 -1.03 -14.52
CA LYS A 203 18.90 -1.45 -15.91
C LYS A 203 17.40 -1.67 -16.13
N LYS A 204 16.74 -2.43 -15.24
CA LYS A 204 15.32 -2.74 -15.36
C LYS A 204 14.41 -1.53 -15.14
N TYR A 205 14.77 -0.59 -14.25
CA TYR A 205 14.05 0.68 -14.15
C TYR A 205 14.13 1.50 -15.43
N ARG A 206 15.30 1.58 -16.08
CA ARG A 206 15.44 2.27 -17.37
C ARG A 206 14.61 1.62 -18.47
N GLU A 207 14.61 0.29 -18.55
CA GLU A 207 13.76 -0.45 -19.50
C GLU A 207 12.26 -0.15 -19.25
N ALA A 208 11.82 -0.12 -17.99
CA ALA A 208 10.43 0.23 -17.65
C ALA A 208 10.05 1.65 -18.10
N ILE A 209 10.94 2.64 -17.90
CA ILE A 209 10.73 4.03 -18.31
C ILE A 209 10.75 4.17 -19.84
N ALA A 210 11.58 3.38 -20.53
CA ALA A 210 11.60 3.37 -22.00
C ALA A 210 10.29 2.81 -22.57
N GLU A 211 9.74 1.79 -21.93
CA GLU A 211 8.46 1.19 -22.30
C GLU A 211 7.27 2.14 -22.03
N ASP A 212 7.30 2.84 -20.90
CA ASP A 212 6.33 3.87 -20.54
C ASP A 212 6.98 5.08 -19.86
N LYS A 213 7.11 6.17 -20.62
CA LYS A 213 7.73 7.42 -20.17
C LYS A 213 6.95 8.11 -19.05
N ASN A 214 5.70 7.74 -18.81
CA ASN A 214 4.87 8.33 -17.76
C ASN A 214 4.94 7.53 -16.44
N PHE A 215 5.76 6.47 -16.37
CA PHE A 215 5.86 5.64 -15.17
C PHE A 215 6.65 6.34 -14.05
N ALA A 216 5.97 7.23 -13.34
CA ALA A 216 6.54 8.10 -12.31
C ALA A 216 7.28 7.32 -11.21
N GLN A 217 6.73 6.18 -10.78
CA GLN A 217 7.34 5.34 -9.74
C GLN A 217 8.70 4.79 -10.19
N ALA A 218 8.82 4.34 -11.44
CA ALA A 218 10.09 3.86 -11.99
C ALA A 218 11.13 5.00 -12.07
N GLN A 219 10.71 6.19 -12.48
CA GLN A 219 11.57 7.39 -12.54
C GLN A 219 12.07 7.79 -11.16
N GLN A 220 11.17 7.90 -10.18
CA GLN A 220 11.52 8.27 -8.81
C GLN A 220 12.51 7.27 -8.20
N ARG A 221 12.28 5.97 -8.40
CA ARG A 221 13.12 4.93 -7.81
C ARG A 221 14.50 4.86 -8.47
N LEU A 222 14.58 4.99 -9.79
CA LEU A 222 15.87 5.11 -10.49
C LEU A 222 16.66 6.34 -9.99
N ALA A 223 16.01 7.51 -9.91
CA ALA A 223 16.65 8.73 -9.45
C ALA A 223 17.18 8.61 -8.01
N ALA A 224 16.49 7.89 -7.14
CA ALA A 224 16.97 7.60 -5.80
C ALA A 224 18.21 6.68 -5.80
N LEU A 225 18.20 5.62 -6.61
CA LEU A 225 19.34 4.70 -6.74
C LEU A 225 20.58 5.34 -7.38
N GLU A 226 20.41 6.35 -8.24
CA GLU A 226 21.52 7.07 -8.86
C GLU A 226 22.20 8.07 -7.90
N LYS A 227 21.53 8.45 -6.82
CA LYS A 227 22.12 9.28 -5.75
C LYS A 227 23.01 8.47 -4.80
N ILE A 228 22.80 7.15 -4.73
CA ILE A 228 23.62 6.24 -3.93
C ILE A 228 24.90 5.97 -4.71
N LYS A 229 26.00 6.64 -4.32
CA LYS A 229 27.33 6.35 -4.86
C LYS A 229 27.71 4.89 -4.53
N PRO A 230 28.39 4.18 -5.45
CA PRO A 230 28.88 2.84 -5.22
C PRO A 230 29.89 2.78 -4.07
#